data_AF-A0A454CVA0-F1
#
_entry.id   AF-A0A454CVA0-F1
#
_cell.length_a   1.000
_cell.length_b   1.000
_cell.length_c   1.000
_cell.angle_alpha   90.00
_cell.angle_beta   90.00
_cell.angle_gamma   90.00
#
_symmetry.space_group_name_H-M   'P 1'
#
loop_
_entity.id
_entity.type
_entity.pdbx_description
1 polymer ?
#
loop_
_entity_poly.entity_id
_entity_poly.type
_entity_poly.pdbx_seq_one_letter_code
_entity_poly.pdbx_strand_id
1 'polypeptide(L)'
;MILALITVLFAFADYYMSHISALLLLPSELAYQGFQDALLDVAIAIAKEMVYLLAPIILVAALIAIMANMGQFGFLFSGESVKPDIKKINPVEGAKRIFSLKSIIEFIKSILKVSLLSCIIWAT
;
A
#
# COMPACT_ATOMS: atom_id res chain seq x y z
N MET A 1 4.73 -7.04 -5.93
CA MET A 1 4.31 -6.10 -4.88
C MET A 1 3.77 -6.85 -3.66
N ILE A 2 2.62 -7.55 -3.74
CA ILE A 2 2.03 -8.26 -2.58
C ILE A 2 3.03 -9.23 -1.92
N LEU A 3 3.65 -10.12 -2.71
CA LEU A 3 4.65 -11.06 -2.18
C LEU A 3 5.79 -10.36 -1.45
N ALA A 4 6.29 -9.25 -1.99
CA ALA A 4 7.38 -8.51 -1.37
C ALA A 4 6.96 -7.80 -0.08
N LEU A 5 5.72 -7.31 0.01
CA LEU A 5 5.18 -6.77 1.26
C LEU A 5 5.06 -7.86 2.33
N ILE A 6 4.63 -9.07 1.94
CA ILE A 6 4.61 -10.23 2.83
C ILE A 6 6.03 -10.56 3.29
N THR A 7 7.01 -10.60 2.38
CA THR A 7 8.41 -10.83 2.73
C THR A 7 8.95 -9.77 3.69
N VAL A 8 8.59 -8.49 3.52
CA VAL A 8 8.96 -7.42 4.45
C VAL A 8 8.38 -7.66 5.83
N LEU A 9 7.10 -8.02 5.92
CA LEU A 9 6.47 -8.31 7.22
C LEU A 9 7.19 -9.46 7.95
N PHE A 10 7.58 -10.52 7.23
CA PHE A 10 8.35 -11.62 7.82
C PHE A 10 9.79 -11.23 8.16
N ALA A 11 10.48 -10.52 7.28
CA ALA A 11 11.88 -10.11 7.49
C ALA A 11 12.03 -9.08 8.61
N PHE A 12 11.02 -8.23 8.82
CA PHE A 12 10.98 -7.22 9.87
C PHE A 12 10.07 -7.64 11.04
N ALA A 13 9.74 -8.93 11.18
CA ALA A 13 8.82 -9.39 12.21
C ALA A 13 9.26 -8.99 13.63
N ASP A 14 10.54 -9.14 13.96
CA ASP A 14 11.10 -8.72 15.25
C ASP A 14 11.04 -7.21 15.45
N TYR A 15 11.31 -6.45 14.38
CA TYR A 15 11.19 -5.00 14.37
C TYR A 15 9.75 -4.57 14.67
N TYR A 16 8.76 -5.15 13.97
CA TYR A 16 7.35 -4.90 14.23
C TYR A 16 6.95 -5.25 15.66
N MET A 17 7.40 -6.40 16.15
CA MET A 17 7.09 -6.83 17.50
C MET A 17 7.64 -5.86 18.55
N SER A 18 8.84 -5.33 18.35
CA SER A 18 9.44 -4.34 19.27
C SER A 18 8.64 -3.03 19.36
N HIS A 19 8.15 -2.50 18.22
CA HIS A 19 7.39 -1.24 18.18
C HIS A 19 5.96 -1.43 18.69
N ILE A 20 5.33 -2.57 18.40
CA ILE A 20 4.03 -2.94 18.99
C ILE A 20 4.17 -3.09 20.51
N SER A 21 5.24 -3.71 21.00
CA SER A 21 5.50 -3.83 22.44
C SER A 21 5.73 -2.46 23.09
N ALA A 22 6.46 -1.56 22.43
CA ALA A 22 6.66 -0.19 22.90
C ALA A 22 5.32 0.57 23.06
N LEU A 23 4.41 0.42 22.09
CA LEU A 23 3.05 0.98 22.18
C LEU A 23 2.24 0.39 23.33
N LEU A 24 2.38 -0.92 23.59
CA LEU A 24 1.67 -1.60 24.68
C LEU A 24 2.20 -1.21 26.06
N LEU A 25 3.49 -0.90 26.18
CA LEU A 25 4.12 -0.47 27.43
C LEU A 25 3.99 1.04 27.68
N LEU A 26 3.66 1.82 26.66
CA LEU A 26 3.50 3.28 26.73
C LEU A 26 2.62 3.75 27.91
N PRO A 27 1.45 3.14 28.19
CA PRO A 27 0.63 3.55 29.34
C PRO A 27 1.31 3.29 30.69
N SER A 28 2.18 2.28 30.78
CA SER A 28 2.91 1.95 32.01
C SER A 28 4.03 2.94 32.32
N GLU A 29 4.68 3.48 31.29
CA GLU A 29 5.73 4.50 31.40
C GLU A 29 5.14 5.87 31.83
N LEU A 30 3.93 6.18 31.36
CA LEU A 30 3.26 7.47 31.65
C LEU A 30 2.26 7.38 32.80
N ALA A 31 2.14 6.22 33.46
CA ALA A 31 1.14 5.96 34.51
C ALA A 31 1.24 6.92 35.71
N TYR A 32 2.44 7.47 35.96
CA TYR A 32 2.72 8.36 37.09
C TYR A 32 2.54 9.85 36.77
N GLN A 33 2.30 10.21 35.51
CA GLN A 33 2.09 11.60 35.09
C GLN A 33 0.62 12.02 35.27
N GLY A 34 0.40 13.32 35.44
CA GLY A 34 -0.93 13.90 35.40
C GLY A 34 -1.56 13.74 34.01
N PHE A 35 -2.87 13.50 33.94
CA PHE A 35 -3.58 13.28 32.67
C PHE A 35 -3.37 14.41 31.64
N GLN A 36 -3.28 15.66 32.12
CA GLN A 36 -3.09 16.82 31.24
C GLN A 36 -1.73 16.85 30.55
N ASP A 37 -0.68 16.42 31.24
CA ASP A 37 0.69 16.38 30.70
C ASP A 37 0.89 15.14 29.81
N ALA A 38 0.30 14.00 30.21
CA ALA A 38 0.41 12.74 29.48
C ALA A 38 -0.27 12.76 28.10
N LEU A 39 -1.29 13.61 27.88
CA LEU A 39 -2.04 13.64 26.61
C LEU A 39 -1.15 13.94 25.39
N LEU A 40 -0.30 14.96 25.49
CA LEU A 40 0.60 15.34 24.40
C LEU A 40 1.70 14.30 24.20
N ASP A 41 2.27 13.79 25.29
CA ASP A 41 3.33 12.79 25.25
C ASP A 41 2.84 11.47 24.62
N VAL A 42 1.64 11.01 24.99
CA VAL A 42 0.98 9.85 24.36
C VAL A 42 0.75 10.10 22.87
N ALA A 43 0.20 11.26 22.50
CA ALA A 43 -0.10 11.57 21.11
C ALA A 43 1.17 11.57 20.22
N ILE A 44 2.25 12.18 20.71
CA ILE A 44 3.55 12.23 20.01
C ILE A 44 4.16 10.83 19.93
N ALA A 45 4.15 10.07 21.03
CA ALA A 45 4.70 8.73 21.06
C ALA A 45 3.95 7.79 20.10
N ILE A 46 2.61 7.80 20.09
CA ILE A 46 1.82 7.01 19.13
C ILE A 46 2.12 7.44 17.69
N ALA A 47 2.15 8.76 17.41
CA ALA A 47 2.45 9.25 16.07
C ALA A 47 3.84 8.79 15.58
N LYS A 48 4.84 8.83 16.47
CA LYS A 48 6.20 8.37 16.19
C LYS A 48 6.26 6.87 15.90
N GLU A 49 5.64 6.05 16.75
CA GLU A 49 5.59 4.60 16.55
C GLU A 49 4.85 4.22 15.26
N MET A 50 3.78 4.94 14.92
CA MET A 50 3.06 4.75 13.65
C MET A 50 3.94 5.03 12.42
N VAL A 51 4.80 6.05 12.47
CA VAL A 51 5.76 6.33 11.40
C VAL A 51 6.74 5.17 11.25
N TYR A 52 7.28 4.65 12.35
CA TYR A 52 8.21 3.52 12.32
C TYR A 52 7.57 2.23 11.82
N LEU A 53 6.34 1.92 12.23
CA LEU A 53 5.60 0.76 11.73
C LEU A 53 5.35 0.87 10.21
N LEU A 54 4.99 2.06 9.71
CA LEU A 54 4.66 2.23 8.30
C LEU A 54 5.89 2.38 7.39
N ALA A 55 7.00 2.90 7.92
CA ALA A 55 8.18 3.22 7.11
C ALA A 55 8.73 2.06 6.26
N PRO A 56 8.94 0.83 6.77
CA PRO A 56 9.48 -0.28 5.97
C PRO A 56 8.54 -0.68 4.83
N ILE A 57 7.24 -0.75 5.10
CA ILE A 57 6.21 -1.12 4.13
C ILE A 57 6.16 -0.10 3.00
N ILE A 58 6.08 1.20 3.36
CA ILE A 58 5.99 2.28 2.37
C ILE A 58 7.26 2.33 1.52
N LEU A 59 8.43 2.21 2.14
CA LEU A 59 9.71 2.31 1.45
C LEU A 59 9.88 1.18 0.42
N VAL A 60 9.57 -0.06 0.81
CA VAL A 60 9.66 -1.20 -0.11
C VAL A 60 8.56 -1.14 -1.18
N ALA A 61 7.33 -0.74 -0.82
CA ALA A 61 6.26 -0.54 -1.79
C ALA A 61 6.66 0.49 -2.85
N ALA A 62 7.19 1.64 -2.43
CA ALA A 62 7.64 2.71 -3.31
C ALA A 62 8.77 2.25 -4.23
N LEU A 63 9.81 1.61 -3.69
CA LEU A 63 10.92 1.08 -4.47
C LEU A 63 10.45 0.08 -5.53
N ILE A 64 9.62 -0.88 -5.15
CA ILE A 64 9.12 -1.89 -6.07
C ILE A 64 8.18 -1.27 -7.11
N ALA A 65 7.34 -0.31 -6.73
CA ALA A 65 6.47 0.38 -7.66
C ALA A 65 7.28 1.15 -8.71
N ILE A 66 8.34 1.87 -8.28
CA ILE A 66 9.24 2.59 -9.17
C ILE A 66 9.96 1.60 -10.10
N MET A 67 10.61 0.58 -9.55
CA MET A 67 11.34 -0.43 -10.32
C MET A 67 10.43 -1.18 -11.30
N ALA A 68 9.20 -1.52 -10.89
CA ALA A 68 8.25 -2.20 -11.75
C ALA A 68 7.75 -1.31 -12.89
N ASN A 69 7.48 -0.02 -12.63
CA ASN A 69 7.08 0.92 -13.68
C ASN A 69 8.24 1.18 -14.66
N MET A 70 9.44 1.43 -14.14
CA MET A 70 10.62 1.66 -14.97
C MET A 70 11.03 0.42 -15.76
N GLY A 71 10.92 -0.78 -15.18
CA GLY A 71 11.21 -2.04 -15.87
C GLY A 71 10.16 -2.40 -16.94
N GLN A 72 8.89 -2.04 -16.74
CA GLN A 72 7.82 -2.32 -17.71
C GLN A 72 7.80 -1.35 -18.88
N PHE A 73 8.00 -0.05 -18.62
CA PHE A 73 7.81 0.99 -19.62
C PHE A 73 9.08 1.78 -19.98
N GLY A 74 10.19 1.53 -19.28
CA GLY A 74 11.42 2.31 -19.40
C GLY A 74 11.34 3.68 -18.72
N PHE A 75 12.32 4.55 -18.99
CA PHE A 75 12.27 5.95 -18.59
C PHE A 75 11.39 6.75 -19.56
N LEU A 76 10.12 6.96 -19.21
CA LEU A 76 9.20 7.82 -19.95
C LEU A 76 9.19 9.24 -19.37
N PHE A 77 10.12 10.09 -19.82
CA PHE A 77 10.03 11.54 -19.62
C PHE A 77 9.17 12.15 -20.72
N SER A 78 7.89 12.41 -20.43
CA SER A 78 7.01 13.16 -21.35
C SER A 78 6.48 14.42 -20.66
N GLY A 79 7.02 15.58 -21.06
CA GLY A 79 6.51 16.88 -20.64
C GLY A 79 5.11 17.19 -21.16
N GLU A 80 4.63 16.46 -22.18
CA GLU A 80 3.27 16.60 -22.71
C GLU A 80 2.21 15.95 -21.81
N SER A 81 2.56 14.88 -21.08
CA SER A 81 1.64 14.20 -20.15
C SER A 81 1.21 15.07 -18.96
N VAL A 82 1.93 16.15 -18.67
CA VAL A 82 1.64 17.10 -17.58
C VAL A 82 0.57 18.13 -17.99
N LYS A 83 0.28 18.28 -19.30
CA LYS A 83 -0.77 19.20 -19.74
C LYS A 83 -2.15 18.64 -19.35
N PRO A 84 -3.00 19.41 -18.64
CA PRO A 84 -4.36 18.98 -18.37
C PRO A 84 -5.12 18.88 -19.69
N ASP A 85 -5.39 17.65 -20.13
CA ASP A 85 -6.13 17.36 -21.34
C ASP A 85 -7.63 17.25 -20.99
N ILE A 86 -8.41 18.25 -21.40
CA ILE A 86 -9.85 18.35 -21.15
C ILE A 86 -10.60 17.15 -21.76
N LYS A 87 -10.06 16.52 -22.81
CA LYS A 87 -10.65 15.30 -23.38
C LYS A 87 -10.62 14.12 -22.41
N LYS A 88 -9.58 14.02 -21.55
CA LYS A 88 -9.49 12.97 -20.53
C LYS A 88 -10.57 13.06 -19.45
N ILE A 89 -11.26 14.20 -19.31
CA ILE A 89 -12.34 14.44 -18.34
C ILE A 89 -13.72 14.13 -18.93
N ASN A 90 -13.84 13.89 -20.25
CA ASN A 90 -15.15 13.66 -20.88
C ASN A 90 -15.83 12.38 -20.32
N PRO A 91 -16.99 12.50 -19.64
CA PRO A 91 -17.67 11.36 -19.02
C PRO A 91 -18.15 10.31 -20.02
N VAL A 92 -18.45 10.71 -21.28
CA VAL A 92 -18.87 9.78 -22.34
C VAL A 92 -17.71 8.92 -22.81
N GLU A 93 -16.52 9.53 -23.00
CA GLU A 93 -15.30 8.77 -23.33
C GLU A 93 -14.82 7.91 -22.16
N GLY A 94 -14.97 8.40 -20.92
CA GLY A 94 -14.74 7.63 -19.70
C GLY A 94 -15.62 6.39 -19.62
N ALA A 95 -16.93 6.55 -19.85
CA ALA A 95 -17.87 5.44 -19.89
C ALA A 95 -17.54 4.45 -21.02
N LYS A 96 -17.22 4.94 -22.23
CA LYS A 96 -16.79 4.08 -23.35
C LYS A 96 -15.49 3.33 -23.06
N ARG A 97 -14.56 3.92 -22.30
CA ARG A 97 -13.33 3.27 -21.86
C ARG A 97 -13.62 2.15 -20.85
N ILE A 98 -14.51 2.41 -19.88
CA ILE A 98 -14.93 1.43 -18.87
C ILE A 98 -15.71 0.28 -19.51
N PHE A 99 -16.66 0.56 -20.41
CA PHE A 99 -17.47 -0.43 -21.15
C PHE A 99 -16.84 -0.85 -22.49
N SER A 100 -15.53 -0.69 -22.65
CA SER A 100 -14.84 -1.12 -23.86
C SER A 100 -14.73 -2.64 -23.92
N LEU A 101 -14.61 -3.20 -25.14
CA LEU A 101 -14.27 -4.63 -25.34
C LEU A 101 -12.99 -5.01 -24.59
N LYS A 102 -12.05 -4.08 -24.46
CA LYS A 102 -10.82 -4.27 -23.70
C LYS A 102 -11.11 -4.57 -22.22
N SER A 103 -11.98 -3.79 -21.58
CA SER A 103 -12.38 -4.00 -20.19
C SER A 103 -13.11 -5.31 -19.98
N ILE A 104 -13.96 -5.72 -20.94
CA ILE A 104 -14.65 -7.03 -20.90
C ILE A 104 -13.62 -8.17 -20.96
N ILE A 105 -12.62 -8.07 -21.84
CA ILE A 105 -11.54 -9.07 -21.93
C ILE A 105 -10.69 -9.10 -20.66
N GLU A 106 -10.36 -7.94 -20.08
CA GLU A 106 -9.66 -7.85 -18.80
C GLU A 106 -10.47 -8.48 -17.66
N PHE A 107 -11.79 -8.27 -17.64
CA PHE A 107 -12.70 -8.88 -16.69
C PHE A 107 -12.73 -10.40 -16.81
N ILE A 108 -12.89 -10.94 -18.02
CA ILE A 108 -12.85 -12.39 -18.26
C ILE A 108 -11.51 -12.99 -17.83
N LYS A 109 -10.38 -12.34 -18.17
CA LYS A 109 -9.05 -12.77 -17.72
C LYS A 109 -8.95 -12.76 -16.19
N SER A 110 -9.56 -11.79 -15.52
CA SER A 110 -9.58 -11.72 -14.05
C SER A 110 -10.38 -12.87 -13.45
N ILE A 111 -11.59 -13.15 -13.97
CA ILE A 111 -12.40 -14.30 -13.55
C ILE A 111 -11.62 -15.60 -13.72
N LEU A 112 -11.03 -15.83 -14.90
CA LEU A 112 -10.27 -17.06 -15.16
C LEU A 112 -9.12 -17.23 -14.17
N LYS A 113 -8.36 -16.17 -13.87
CA LYS A 113 -7.29 -16.21 -12.87
C LYS A 113 -7.81 -16.60 -11.49
N VAL A 114 -8.91 -15.99 -11.05
CA VAL A 114 -9.52 -16.27 -9.74
C VAL A 114 -10.07 -17.70 -9.68
N SER A 115 -10.79 -18.14 -10.71
CA SER A 115 -11.33 -19.51 -10.78
C SER A 115 -10.23 -20.57 -10.78
N LEU A 116 -9.13 -20.34 -11.52
CA LEU A 116 -7.98 -21.24 -11.50
C LEU A 116 -7.32 -21.31 -10.12
N LEU A 117 -7.08 -20.16 -9.48
CA LEU A 117 -6.55 -20.11 -8.11
C LEU A 117 -7.45 -20.85 -7.12
N SER A 118 -8.77 -20.63 -7.17
CA SER A 118 -9.73 -21.34 -6.32
C SER A 118 -9.71 -22.86 -6.55
N CYS A 119 -9.62 -23.31 -7.80
CA CYS A 119 -9.55 -24.73 -8.12
C CYS A 119 -8.28 -25.38 -7.55
N ILE A 120 -7.12 -24.72 -7.71
CA ILE A 120 -5.83 -25.20 -7.18
C ILE A 120 -5.87 -25.28 -5.65
N ILE A 121 -6.39 -24.25 -4.98
CA ILE A 121 -6.51 -24.22 -3.52
C ILE A 121 -7.48 -25.30 -3.02
N TRP A 122 -8.56 -25.59 -3.75
CA TRP A 122 -9.51 -26.64 -3.35
C TRP A 122 -8.95 -28.06 -3.57
N ALA A 123 -8.10 -28.24 -4.59
CA ALA A 123 -7.48 -29.54 -4.91
C ALA A 123 -6.22 -29.87 -4.08
N THR A 124 -5.65 -28.90 -3.37
CA THR A 124 -4.47 -29.04 -2.49
C THR A 124 -4.90 -29.12 -1.04
#